data_AF-A0A7S1DAY3-F1
#
_entry.id   AF-A0A7S1DAY3-F1
#
_cell.length_a   1.000
_cell.length_b   1.000
_cell.length_c   1.000
_cell.angle_alpha   90.00
_cell.angle_beta   90.00
_cell.angle_gamma   90.00
#
_symmetry.space_group_name_H-M   'P 1'
#
loop_
_entity.id
_entity.type
_entity.pdbx_description
1 polymer ?
#
loop_
_entity_poly.entity_id
_entity_poly.type
_entity_poly.pdbx_seq_one_letter_code
_entity_poly.pdbx_strand_id
1 'polypeptide(L)'
;ATQLSPTVLAAMLQVSARGFPGFHTLLLGQHGSVVPTMAQITQAATKAAQDSPPFVHLSKSDSAPQLTIEDYVTVKGGMRGYRMSRASHGVSDGTFYFECHVLEPPKVEELVSHLPPNIRLGPKLQAQLQKALSGEDPHFVGGHTRIGWSMRTGDLQAPVGYDKWSYGYRDSNGSRIHASQREDTWGSAPYGVGDVVGFMISLEASDNVNDTSENHIRFFRNGDNMGHYVVTRGKREGGVAFEEIPQGTYYPAISVYLGAKVRAN
;
A
#
# COMPACT_ATOMS: atom_id res chain seq x y z
N ALA A 1 47.38 -26.04 9.24
CA ALA A 1 46.78 -24.69 9.31
C ALA A 1 46.62 -24.33 10.77
N THR A 2 47.39 -23.35 11.24
CA THR A 2 47.53 -22.96 12.65
C THR A 2 46.26 -22.26 13.14
N GLN A 3 45.63 -22.79 14.19
CA GLN A 3 44.47 -22.16 14.84
C GLN A 3 44.93 -20.93 15.65
N LEU A 4 44.31 -19.79 15.40
CA LEU A 4 44.52 -18.56 16.16
C LEU A 4 43.89 -18.67 17.55
N SER A 5 44.55 -18.10 18.55
CA SER A 5 44.10 -18.17 19.95
C SER A 5 42.86 -17.27 20.20
N PRO A 6 42.00 -17.64 21.18
CA PRO A 6 40.75 -16.92 21.48
C PRO A 6 40.93 -15.43 21.77
N THR A 7 42.10 -15.02 22.24
CA THR A 7 42.44 -13.64 22.57
C THR A 7 42.52 -12.73 21.34
N VAL A 8 42.92 -13.27 20.18
CA VAL A 8 43.01 -12.51 18.93
C VAL A 8 41.62 -12.26 18.32
N LEU A 9 40.69 -13.21 18.50
CA LEU A 9 39.31 -13.08 18.02
C LEU A 9 38.52 -12.03 18.84
N ALA A 10 38.78 -11.94 20.14
CA ALA A 10 38.17 -10.95 21.02
C ALA A 10 38.60 -9.50 20.71
N ALA A 11 39.86 -9.30 20.28
CA ALA A 11 40.35 -7.99 19.88
C ALA A 11 39.74 -7.48 18.56
N MET A 12 39.42 -8.38 17.62
CA MET A 12 38.76 -8.02 16.35
C MET A 12 37.30 -7.61 16.53
N LEU A 13 36.60 -8.16 17.53
CA LEU A 13 35.21 -7.80 17.85
C LEU A 13 35.07 -6.45 18.57
N GLN A 14 36.10 -5.97 19.27
CA GLN A 14 36.05 -4.66 19.95
C GLN A 14 36.24 -3.45 19.02
N VAL A 15 36.71 -3.64 17.78
CA VAL A 15 36.92 -2.52 16.85
C VAL A 15 35.63 -2.08 16.14
N SER A 16 34.59 -2.91 16.11
CA SER A 16 33.33 -2.62 15.37
C SER A 16 32.25 -1.90 16.18
N ALA A 17 32.43 -1.66 17.49
CA ALA A 17 31.36 -1.21 18.38
C ALA A 17 31.47 0.26 18.85
N ARG A 18 32.21 1.12 18.12
CA ARG A 18 32.20 2.57 18.36
C ARG A 18 31.30 3.26 17.35
N GLY A 19 29.99 3.33 17.61
CA GLY A 19 29.09 4.05 16.71
C GLY A 19 27.61 4.20 17.06
N PHE A 20 27.07 3.50 18.07
CA PHE A 20 25.64 3.64 18.42
C PHE A 20 25.43 3.85 19.93
N PRO A 21 25.06 5.07 20.37
CA PRO A 21 24.63 5.30 21.74
C PRO A 21 23.15 4.87 21.85
N GLY A 22 22.88 3.83 22.62
CA GLY A 22 21.50 3.39 22.86
C GLY A 22 21.31 2.02 23.52
N PHE A 23 22.37 1.22 23.66
CA PHE A 23 22.29 -0.14 24.23
C PHE A 23 22.82 -0.25 25.67
N HIS A 24 22.63 0.77 26.50
CA HIS A 24 22.88 0.66 27.93
C HIS A 24 21.61 0.99 28.71
N THR A 25 20.84 -0.05 29.03
CA THR A 25 20.24 -0.32 30.36
C THR A 25 19.00 -1.17 30.16
N LEU A 26 19.17 -2.49 30.29
CA LEU A 26 18.27 -3.44 30.94
C LEU A 26 18.81 -4.83 30.66
N LEU A 27 19.30 -5.51 31.71
CA LEU A 27 19.25 -6.97 31.94
C LEU A 27 20.33 -7.36 32.97
N LEU A 28 20.12 -6.97 34.23
CA LEU A 28 20.48 -7.84 35.35
C LEU A 28 19.29 -8.78 35.58
N GLY A 29 19.17 -9.76 34.69
CA GLY A 29 18.26 -10.87 34.81
C GLY A 29 18.98 -12.08 34.23
N GLN A 30 19.30 -13.05 35.08
CA GLN A 30 19.88 -14.33 34.67
C GLN A 30 18.89 -15.08 33.76
N HIS A 31 18.98 -14.86 32.46
CA HIS A 31 18.51 -15.81 31.46
C HIS A 31 19.71 -16.17 30.62
N GLY A 32 20.20 -17.40 30.76
CA GLY A 32 21.25 -17.92 29.87
C GLY A 32 20.83 -17.67 28.42
N SER A 33 21.72 -17.10 27.63
CA SER A 33 21.49 -16.93 26.20
C SER A 33 21.38 -18.31 25.56
N VAL A 34 20.16 -18.81 25.38
CA VAL A 34 19.92 -20.06 24.68
C VAL A 34 20.11 -19.76 23.20
N VAL A 35 21.20 -20.29 22.62
CA VAL A 35 21.39 -20.25 21.16
C VAL A 35 20.23 -21.01 20.53
N PRO A 36 19.50 -20.42 19.55
CA PRO A 36 18.37 -21.08 18.93
C PRO A 36 18.81 -22.38 18.25
N THR A 37 17.97 -23.41 18.33
CA THR A 37 18.26 -24.70 17.69
C THR A 37 18.21 -24.56 16.17
N MET A 38 18.87 -25.46 15.44
CA MET A 38 18.79 -25.48 13.96
C MET A 38 17.34 -25.56 13.45
N ALA A 39 16.45 -26.23 14.18
CA ALA A 39 15.03 -26.28 13.85
C ALA A 39 14.35 -24.91 14.00
N GLN A 40 14.63 -24.18 15.08
CA GLN A 40 14.13 -22.83 15.29
C GLN A 40 14.66 -21.84 14.25
N ILE A 41 15.95 -21.95 13.90
CA ILE A 41 16.57 -21.12 12.85
C ILE A 41 15.92 -21.41 11.50
N THR A 42 15.73 -22.68 11.14
CA THR A 42 15.12 -23.07 9.86
C THR A 42 13.67 -22.60 9.77
N GLN A 43 12.90 -22.75 10.85
CA GLN A 43 11.52 -22.26 10.92
C GLN A 43 11.45 -20.73 10.80
N ALA A 44 12.32 -20.01 11.50
CA ALA A 44 12.40 -18.55 11.44
C ALA A 44 12.81 -18.07 10.03
N ALA A 45 13.79 -18.71 9.41
CA ALA A 45 14.22 -18.38 8.05
C ALA A 45 13.12 -18.65 7.02
N THR A 46 12.41 -19.77 7.15
CA THR A 46 11.27 -20.11 6.26
C THR A 46 10.16 -19.08 6.41
N LYS A 47 9.81 -18.71 7.64
CA LYS A 47 8.81 -17.68 7.91
C LYS A 47 9.24 -16.31 7.37
N ALA A 48 10.50 -15.92 7.57
CA ALA A 48 11.02 -14.65 7.07
C ALA A 48 10.96 -14.57 5.54
N ALA A 49 11.33 -15.65 4.84
CA ALA A 49 11.23 -15.74 3.39
C ALA A 49 9.77 -15.68 2.91
N GLN A 50 8.83 -16.26 3.66
CA GLN A 50 7.40 -16.20 3.36
C GLN A 50 6.77 -14.84 3.66
N ASP A 51 7.27 -14.10 4.65
CA ASP A 51 6.72 -12.80 5.03
C ASP A 51 7.33 -11.64 4.24
N SER A 52 8.58 -11.79 3.77
CA SER A 52 9.28 -10.81 2.93
C SER A 52 10.04 -11.51 1.80
N PRO A 53 9.33 -11.98 0.75
CA PRO A 53 9.97 -12.58 -0.42
C PRO A 53 10.87 -11.57 -1.17
N PRO A 54 11.82 -12.06 -2.00
CA PRO A 54 12.81 -11.22 -2.69
C PRO A 54 12.26 -10.45 -3.91
N PHE A 55 10.94 -10.42 -4.10
CA PHE A 55 10.26 -9.71 -5.18
C PHE A 55 9.32 -8.64 -4.62
N VAL A 56 8.90 -7.68 -5.44
CA VAL A 56 7.97 -6.63 -5.03
C VAL A 56 6.59 -7.23 -4.76
N HIS A 57 6.09 -6.98 -3.55
CA HIS A 57 4.81 -7.49 -3.04
C HIS A 57 4.16 -6.46 -2.11
N LEU A 58 2.89 -6.66 -1.75
CA LEU A 58 2.21 -5.93 -0.68
C LEU A 58 2.76 -6.35 0.69
N SER A 59 3.27 -5.39 1.45
CA SER A 59 3.96 -5.64 2.71
C SER A 59 2.98 -5.95 3.84
N LYS A 60 3.05 -7.13 4.44
CA LYS A 60 2.21 -7.48 5.60
C LYS A 60 2.49 -6.58 6.81
N SER A 61 3.76 -6.18 7.02
CA SER A 61 4.14 -5.31 8.14
C SER A 61 3.75 -3.85 7.90
N ASP A 62 3.70 -3.42 6.63
CA ASP A 62 3.33 -2.05 6.24
C ASP A 62 1.90 -1.99 5.67
N SER A 63 1.00 -2.75 6.31
CA SER A 63 -0.41 -2.82 5.99
C SER A 63 -1.24 -2.76 7.26
N ALA A 64 -2.46 -2.22 7.14
CA ALA A 64 -3.39 -2.26 8.25
C ALA A 64 -3.69 -3.72 8.65
N PRO A 65 -3.61 -4.09 9.95
CA PRO A 65 -3.77 -5.48 10.40
C PRO A 65 -5.14 -6.11 10.08
N GLN A 66 -6.12 -5.28 9.75
CA GLN A 66 -7.49 -5.69 9.41
C GLN A 66 -7.65 -6.10 7.94
N LEU A 67 -6.62 -5.91 7.11
CA LEU A 67 -6.65 -6.31 5.70
C LEU A 67 -6.20 -7.75 5.53
N THR A 68 -6.79 -8.43 4.57
CA THR A 68 -6.35 -9.75 4.13
C THR A 68 -5.53 -9.58 2.85
N ILE A 69 -4.28 -10.04 2.88
CA ILE A 69 -3.39 -10.06 1.71
C ILE A 69 -3.27 -11.50 1.23
N GLU A 70 -3.67 -11.75 -0.01
CA GLU A 70 -3.63 -13.03 -0.71
C GLU A 70 -2.57 -12.98 -1.81
N ASP A 71 -1.88 -14.10 -2.04
CA ASP A 71 -0.91 -14.27 -3.14
C ASP A 71 0.12 -13.14 -3.29
N TYR A 72 0.49 -12.49 -2.18
CA TYR A 72 1.44 -11.38 -2.11
C TYR A 72 1.02 -10.06 -2.80
N VAL A 73 0.05 -10.07 -3.71
CA VAL A 73 -0.32 -8.89 -4.53
C VAL A 73 -1.81 -8.56 -4.49
N THR A 74 -2.64 -9.41 -3.89
CA THR A 74 -4.08 -9.20 -3.80
C THR A 74 -4.45 -8.71 -2.40
N VAL A 75 -5.16 -7.60 -2.31
CA VAL A 75 -5.71 -7.08 -1.06
C VAL A 75 -7.22 -7.16 -1.06
N LYS A 76 -7.76 -7.64 0.06
CA LYS A 76 -9.19 -7.75 0.31
C LYS A 76 -9.54 -7.01 1.60
N GLY A 77 -10.56 -6.18 1.53
CA GLY A 77 -11.14 -5.55 2.70
C GLY A 77 -12.11 -6.50 3.41
N GLY A 78 -12.09 -6.50 4.75
CA GLY A 78 -12.98 -7.33 5.58
C GLY A 78 -13.81 -6.55 6.60
N MET A 79 -13.56 -5.24 6.75
CA MET A 79 -14.17 -4.42 7.79
C MET A 79 -14.74 -3.12 7.25
N ARG A 80 -15.51 -2.43 8.09
CA ARG A 80 -15.99 -1.09 7.78
C ARG A 80 -14.86 -0.07 7.87
N GLY A 81 -14.92 0.91 6.98
CA GLY A 81 -13.92 1.97 6.91
C GLY A 81 -12.83 1.61 5.93
N TYR A 82 -12.08 2.63 5.52
CA TYR A 82 -10.95 2.45 4.64
C TYR A 82 -9.76 1.94 5.42
N ARG A 83 -9.01 1.03 4.81
CA ARG A 83 -7.73 0.54 5.32
C ARG A 83 -6.75 0.48 4.17
N MET A 84 -5.50 0.83 4.44
CA MET A 84 -4.45 0.91 3.43
C MET A 84 -3.41 -0.19 3.62
N SER A 85 -2.89 -0.66 2.48
CA SER A 85 -1.73 -1.52 2.34
C SER A 85 -0.73 -0.83 1.43
N ARG A 86 0.56 -0.83 1.81
CA ARG A 86 1.66 -0.36 0.97
C ARG A 86 2.48 -1.54 0.44
N ALA A 87 3.12 -1.34 -0.70
CA ALA A 87 4.12 -2.28 -1.20
C ALA A 87 5.35 -2.34 -0.30
N SER A 88 6.11 -3.41 -0.43
CA SER A 88 7.39 -3.67 0.24
C SER A 88 8.49 -2.69 -0.16
N HIS A 89 8.44 -2.19 -1.40
CA HIS A 89 9.45 -1.31 -1.97
C HIS A 89 8.84 0.03 -2.33
N GLY A 90 9.63 1.08 -2.14
CA GLY A 90 9.28 2.44 -2.51
C GLY A 90 10.36 3.05 -3.39
N VAL A 91 10.01 4.14 -4.07
CA VAL A 91 10.82 4.81 -5.08
C VAL A 91 11.10 6.24 -4.63
N SER A 92 12.34 6.70 -4.83
CA SER A 92 12.82 8.04 -4.44
C SER A 92 13.15 8.95 -5.61
N ASP A 93 13.51 8.37 -6.74
CA ASP A 93 13.99 9.04 -7.94
C ASP A 93 13.71 8.15 -9.15
N GLY A 94 13.54 8.71 -10.33
CA GLY A 94 13.20 7.99 -11.56
C GLY A 94 11.70 7.89 -11.84
N THR A 95 11.36 7.13 -12.87
CA THR A 95 9.98 6.96 -13.35
C THR A 95 9.53 5.52 -13.17
N PHE A 96 8.44 5.33 -12.43
CA PHE A 96 7.90 4.01 -12.12
C PHE A 96 6.41 3.93 -12.40
N TYR A 97 5.95 2.71 -12.65
CA TYR A 97 4.57 2.39 -12.98
C TYR A 97 4.16 1.09 -12.28
N PHE A 98 2.91 1.05 -11.80
CA PHE A 98 2.24 -0.18 -11.41
C PHE A 98 0.77 -0.10 -11.81
N GLU A 99 0.11 -1.24 -11.91
CA GLU A 99 -1.31 -1.30 -12.21
C GLU A 99 -2.09 -2.14 -11.20
N CYS A 100 -3.39 -1.98 -11.19
CA CYS A 100 -4.30 -2.67 -10.28
C CYS A 100 -5.54 -3.12 -11.05
N HIS A 101 -5.82 -4.41 -10.96
CA HIS A 101 -7.06 -5.02 -11.43
C HIS A 101 -8.10 -4.94 -10.33
N VAL A 102 -9.25 -4.32 -10.62
CA VAL A 102 -10.38 -4.29 -9.69
C VAL A 102 -11.16 -5.59 -9.85
N LEU A 103 -11.13 -6.41 -8.81
CA LEU A 103 -11.74 -7.73 -8.82
C LEU A 103 -13.17 -7.68 -8.29
N GLU A 104 -13.93 -8.72 -8.62
CA GLU A 104 -15.25 -8.92 -8.01
C GLU A 104 -15.14 -9.02 -6.48
N PRO A 105 -16.05 -8.36 -5.75
CA PRO A 105 -16.10 -8.49 -4.30
C PRO A 105 -16.45 -9.94 -3.90
N PRO A 106 -16.10 -10.36 -2.67
CA PRO A 106 -16.54 -11.65 -2.15
C PRO A 106 -18.07 -11.70 -2.05
N LYS A 107 -18.61 -12.93 -2.00
CA LYS A 107 -20.05 -13.14 -1.87
C LYS A 107 -20.59 -12.53 -0.57
N VAL A 108 -21.85 -12.15 -0.59
CA VAL A 108 -22.50 -11.45 0.53
C VAL A 108 -22.53 -12.29 1.79
N GLU A 109 -22.73 -13.60 1.66
CA GLU A 109 -22.74 -14.54 2.79
C GLU A 109 -21.38 -14.55 3.50
N GLU A 110 -20.31 -14.51 2.72
CA GLU A 110 -18.95 -14.42 3.23
C GLU A 110 -18.69 -13.06 3.90
N LEU A 111 -19.18 -11.97 3.33
CA LEU A 111 -19.06 -10.66 3.97
C LEU A 111 -19.78 -10.63 5.32
N VAL A 112 -21.01 -11.15 5.38
CA VAL A 112 -21.81 -11.18 6.61
C VAL A 112 -21.17 -12.08 7.67
N SER A 113 -20.58 -13.22 7.29
CA SER A 113 -19.93 -14.11 8.26
C SER A 113 -18.70 -13.49 8.92
N HIS A 114 -18.02 -12.57 8.25
CA HIS A 114 -16.85 -11.86 8.79
C HIS A 114 -17.22 -10.59 9.59
N LEU A 115 -18.49 -10.19 9.62
CA LEU A 115 -18.92 -9.06 10.43
C LEU A 115 -18.92 -9.43 11.92
N PRO A 116 -18.42 -8.55 12.81
CA PRO A 116 -18.53 -8.74 14.25
C PRO A 116 -20.00 -8.85 14.70
N PRO A 117 -20.31 -9.70 15.70
CA PRO A 117 -21.70 -10.03 16.07
C PRO A 117 -22.55 -8.84 16.55
N ASN A 118 -21.94 -7.75 17.02
CA ASN A 118 -22.63 -6.57 17.58
C ASN A 118 -22.41 -5.28 16.78
N ILE A 119 -22.14 -5.39 15.48
CA ILE A 119 -21.77 -4.21 14.68
C ILE A 119 -23.00 -3.38 14.25
N ARG A 120 -23.08 -2.11 14.68
CA ARG A 120 -24.20 -1.20 14.33
C ARG A 120 -24.18 -0.76 12.87
N LEU A 121 -24.79 -1.51 11.94
CA LEU A 121 -24.82 -1.17 10.50
C LEU A 121 -25.58 0.13 10.25
N GLY A 122 -25.05 0.98 9.37
CA GLY A 122 -25.78 2.16 8.92
C GLY A 122 -26.97 1.76 8.03
N PRO A 123 -28.05 2.56 7.99
CA PRO A 123 -29.30 2.16 7.33
C PRO A 123 -29.11 1.87 5.84
N LYS A 124 -28.25 2.62 5.14
CA LYS A 124 -27.92 2.39 3.73
C LYS A 124 -27.27 1.02 3.50
N LEU A 125 -26.32 0.65 4.35
CA LEU A 125 -25.62 -0.62 4.25
C LEU A 125 -26.52 -1.80 4.66
N GLN A 126 -27.40 -1.62 5.65
CA GLN A 126 -28.42 -2.61 6.01
C GLN A 126 -29.34 -2.89 4.82
N ALA A 127 -29.84 -1.84 4.16
CA ALA A 127 -30.70 -1.99 3.00
C ALA A 127 -29.97 -2.67 1.82
N GLN A 128 -28.69 -2.35 1.59
CA GLN A 128 -27.87 -2.99 0.55
C GLN A 128 -27.67 -4.49 0.85
N LEU A 129 -27.30 -4.84 2.08
CA LEU A 129 -27.13 -6.24 2.49
C LEU A 129 -28.44 -7.02 2.39
N GLN A 130 -29.56 -6.43 2.81
CA GLN A 130 -30.86 -7.06 2.71
C GLN A 130 -31.26 -7.35 1.25
N LYS A 131 -31.06 -6.38 0.35
CA LYS A 131 -31.32 -6.54 -1.09
C LYS A 131 -30.41 -7.58 -1.75
N ALA A 132 -29.16 -7.63 -1.32
CA ALA A 132 -28.20 -8.56 -1.87
C ALA A 132 -28.46 -10.00 -1.37
N LEU A 133 -28.86 -10.16 -0.10
CA LEU A 133 -29.32 -11.44 0.46
C LEU A 133 -30.65 -11.92 -0.12
N SER A 134 -31.55 -11.00 -0.51
CA SER A 134 -32.81 -11.36 -1.18
C SER A 134 -32.62 -11.73 -2.66
N GLY A 135 -31.40 -11.64 -3.19
CA GLY A 135 -31.07 -11.99 -4.57
C GLY A 135 -31.53 -10.97 -5.61
N GLU A 136 -32.05 -9.81 -5.19
CA GLU A 136 -32.46 -8.73 -6.12
C GLU A 136 -31.24 -8.02 -6.74
N ASP A 137 -30.14 -7.93 -5.98
CA ASP A 137 -28.88 -7.33 -6.44
C ASP A 137 -27.67 -8.08 -5.85
N PRO A 138 -27.32 -9.25 -6.40
CA PRO A 138 -26.25 -10.09 -5.85
C PRO A 138 -24.84 -9.50 -6.01
N HIS A 139 -24.66 -8.46 -6.84
CA HIS A 139 -23.34 -7.89 -7.13
C HIS A 139 -23.01 -6.61 -6.34
N PHE A 140 -23.96 -6.03 -5.59
CA PHE A 140 -23.79 -4.69 -5.03
C PHE A 140 -23.70 -4.64 -3.50
N VAL A 141 -22.64 -5.23 -2.94
CA VAL A 141 -22.17 -4.87 -1.59
C VAL A 141 -20.92 -3.99 -1.67
N GLY A 142 -21.13 -2.79 -2.24
CA GLY A 142 -20.58 -1.51 -1.77
C GLY A 142 -19.10 -1.39 -1.39
N GLY A 143 -18.22 -2.17 -2.02
CA GLY A 143 -16.77 -1.98 -1.89
C GLY A 143 -16.33 -0.71 -2.59
N HIS A 144 -15.42 0.05 -1.97
CA HIS A 144 -14.80 1.21 -2.61
C HIS A 144 -13.28 1.13 -2.52
N THR A 145 -12.60 1.74 -3.49
CA THR A 145 -11.14 1.71 -3.56
C THR A 145 -10.58 3.11 -3.75
N ARG A 146 -9.45 3.39 -3.10
CA ARG A 146 -8.58 4.50 -3.46
C ARG A 146 -7.16 3.99 -3.57
N ILE A 147 -6.57 4.21 -4.72
CA ILE A 147 -5.29 3.62 -5.11
C ILE A 147 -4.38 4.75 -5.58
N GLY A 148 -3.08 4.64 -5.32
CA GLY A 148 -2.09 5.58 -5.78
C GLY A 148 -0.78 5.42 -5.04
N TRP A 149 -0.19 6.54 -4.61
CA TRP A 149 1.12 6.57 -3.99
C TRP A 149 1.02 7.09 -2.55
N SER A 150 1.81 6.53 -1.64
CA SER A 150 1.88 6.97 -0.25
C SER A 150 3.31 6.93 0.27
N MET A 151 3.72 7.94 1.01
CA MET A 151 4.93 7.88 1.82
C MET A 151 4.71 7.01 3.06
N ARG A 152 5.80 6.56 3.69
CA ARG A 152 5.77 5.72 4.91
C ARG A 152 4.98 6.36 6.07
N THR A 153 4.96 7.68 6.15
CA THR A 153 4.25 8.48 7.16
C THR A 153 2.74 8.54 6.96
N GLY A 154 2.22 8.05 5.83
CA GLY A 154 0.77 8.00 5.57
C GLY A 154 0.04 7.06 6.54
N ASP A 155 -1.14 7.45 7.01
CA ASP A 155 -1.91 6.67 7.98
C ASP A 155 -2.53 5.41 7.35
N LEU A 156 -2.11 4.24 7.82
CA LEU A 156 -2.63 2.93 7.37
C LEU A 156 -4.11 2.71 7.72
N GLN A 157 -4.64 3.40 8.72
CA GLN A 157 -6.04 3.33 9.12
C GLN A 157 -6.94 4.29 8.33
N ALA A 158 -6.36 5.06 7.40
CA ALA A 158 -7.04 6.02 6.55
C ALA A 158 -6.94 5.62 5.06
N PRO A 159 -7.81 6.18 4.19
CA PRO A 159 -7.70 5.95 2.76
C PRO A 159 -6.50 6.69 2.15
N VAL A 160 -6.02 6.20 1.00
CA VAL A 160 -5.07 6.95 0.15
C VAL A 160 -5.68 8.32 -0.18
N GLY A 161 -4.86 9.37 -0.04
CA GLY A 161 -5.24 10.78 -0.24
C GLY A 161 -5.93 11.42 0.96
N TYR A 162 -5.96 10.76 2.13
CA TYR A 162 -6.50 11.34 3.36
C TYR A 162 -5.61 12.47 3.92
N ASP A 163 -4.31 12.23 3.95
CA ASP A 163 -3.31 13.13 4.49
C ASP A 163 -2.48 13.80 3.38
N LYS A 164 -1.52 14.62 3.78
CA LYS A 164 -0.54 15.24 2.87
C LYS A 164 0.54 14.27 2.37
N TRP A 165 0.53 13.02 2.84
CA TRP A 165 1.58 12.03 2.55
C TRP A 165 1.17 11.04 1.48
N SER A 166 -0.04 11.19 0.92
CA SER A 166 -0.60 10.27 -0.05
C SER A 166 -1.39 10.98 -1.15
N TYR A 167 -1.36 10.39 -2.33
CA TYR A 167 -1.99 10.88 -3.55
C TYR A 167 -2.77 9.73 -4.16
N GLY A 168 -4.06 9.93 -4.41
CA GLY A 168 -4.95 8.84 -4.77
C GLY A 168 -5.91 9.14 -5.90
N TYR A 169 -6.42 8.07 -6.48
CA TYR A 169 -7.52 8.04 -7.43
C TYR A 169 -8.64 7.17 -6.88
N ARG A 170 -9.86 7.71 -6.87
CA ARG A 170 -11.02 7.10 -6.25
C ARG A 170 -11.94 6.47 -7.30
N ASP A 171 -12.42 5.26 -6.99
CA ASP A 171 -13.38 4.51 -7.82
C ASP A 171 -14.64 5.31 -8.12
N SER A 172 -15.29 5.84 -7.09
CA SER A 172 -16.50 6.62 -7.22
C SER A 172 -16.18 8.05 -7.69
N ASN A 173 -16.92 8.52 -8.69
CA ASN A 173 -16.77 9.81 -9.37
C ASN A 173 -15.46 9.99 -10.15
N GLY A 174 -14.48 9.10 -10.04
CA GLY A 174 -13.20 9.27 -10.72
C GLY A 174 -12.41 10.48 -10.21
N SER A 175 -12.53 10.80 -8.93
CA SER A 175 -11.85 11.96 -8.35
C SER A 175 -10.38 11.66 -8.12
N ARG A 176 -9.50 12.63 -8.46
CA ARG A 176 -8.18 12.69 -7.82
C ARG A 176 -8.34 13.21 -6.39
N ILE A 177 -7.54 12.73 -5.46
CA ILE A 177 -7.65 13.08 -4.04
C ILE A 177 -6.28 13.18 -3.37
N HIS A 178 -6.10 14.25 -2.59
CA HIS A 178 -4.91 14.51 -1.78
C HIS A 178 -5.30 15.40 -0.58
N ALA A 179 -4.69 15.19 0.59
CA ALA A 179 -4.97 15.98 1.79
C ALA A 179 -6.47 16.11 2.12
N SER A 180 -7.24 15.03 1.92
CA SER A 180 -8.70 14.96 2.05
C SER A 180 -9.49 15.89 1.12
N GLN A 181 -8.83 16.55 0.17
CA GLN A 181 -9.46 17.38 -0.85
C GLN A 181 -9.66 16.55 -2.12
N ARG A 182 -10.91 16.52 -2.59
CA ARG A 182 -11.33 15.76 -3.77
C ARG A 182 -11.54 16.72 -4.91
N GLU A 183 -11.08 16.31 -6.09
CA GLU A 183 -11.37 17.02 -7.32
C GLU A 183 -12.06 16.08 -8.30
N ASP A 184 -13.39 16.22 -8.37
CA ASP A 184 -14.26 15.34 -9.14
C ASP A 184 -14.21 15.65 -10.65
N THR A 185 -13.77 16.85 -11.03
CA THR A 185 -13.73 17.31 -12.43
C THR A 185 -12.44 16.93 -13.18
N TRP A 186 -11.42 16.42 -12.48
CA TRP A 186 -10.12 16.14 -13.09
C TRP A 186 -10.17 14.98 -14.10
N GLY A 187 -10.67 13.82 -13.67
CA GLY A 187 -10.60 12.58 -14.44
C GLY A 187 -11.91 12.22 -15.16
N SER A 188 -13.03 12.83 -14.75
CA SER A 188 -14.41 12.69 -15.25
C SER A 188 -14.99 11.27 -15.41
N ALA A 189 -14.18 10.22 -15.23
CA ALA A 189 -14.55 8.84 -15.41
C ALA A 189 -14.27 8.05 -14.13
N PRO A 190 -15.30 7.49 -13.46
CA PRO A 190 -15.10 6.51 -12.39
C PRO A 190 -14.59 5.18 -12.97
N TYR A 191 -14.01 4.34 -12.11
CA TYR A 191 -13.63 2.96 -12.45
C TYR A 191 -14.34 1.97 -11.53
N GLY A 192 -14.43 0.71 -11.96
CA GLY A 192 -15.11 -0.35 -11.23
C GLY A 192 -14.57 -1.73 -11.53
N VAL A 193 -15.32 -2.75 -11.11
CA VAL A 193 -14.97 -4.16 -11.29
C VAL A 193 -14.67 -4.46 -12.77
N GLY A 194 -13.56 -5.14 -13.01
CA GLY A 194 -13.09 -5.50 -14.35
C GLY A 194 -12.15 -4.47 -14.98
N ASP A 195 -12.11 -3.22 -14.50
CA ASP A 195 -11.16 -2.23 -14.98
C ASP A 195 -9.73 -2.52 -14.48
N VAL A 196 -8.76 -2.13 -15.31
CA VAL A 196 -7.34 -2.02 -14.93
C VAL A 196 -7.00 -0.55 -14.76
N VAL A 197 -6.55 -0.17 -13.58
CA VAL A 197 -6.13 1.21 -13.28
C VAL A 197 -4.63 1.27 -13.04
N GLY A 198 -3.96 2.18 -13.75
CA GLY A 198 -2.51 2.33 -13.74
C GLY A 198 -2.06 3.61 -13.05
N PHE A 199 -0.89 3.56 -12.43
CA PHE A 199 -0.35 4.62 -11.58
C PHE A 199 1.12 4.82 -11.90
N MET A 200 1.43 5.97 -12.49
CA MET A 200 2.81 6.39 -12.78
C MET A 200 3.23 7.46 -11.78
N ILE A 201 4.48 7.39 -11.34
CA ILE A 201 5.17 8.47 -10.64
C ILE A 201 6.48 8.77 -11.36
N SER A 202 6.84 10.05 -11.45
CA SER A 202 8.15 10.50 -11.92
C SER A 202 8.74 11.41 -10.86
N LEU A 203 9.95 11.10 -10.42
CA LEU A 203 10.69 11.84 -9.40
C LEU A 203 12.06 12.19 -9.97
N GLU A 204 12.48 13.45 -9.84
CA GLU A 204 13.80 13.86 -10.27
C GLU A 204 14.86 13.40 -9.27
N ALA A 205 15.96 12.88 -9.82
CA ALA A 205 17.21 12.75 -9.08
C ALA A 205 17.84 14.14 -8.95
N SER A 206 17.47 14.88 -7.89
CA SER A 206 18.03 16.19 -7.60
C SER A 206 18.69 16.21 -6.22
N ASP A 207 19.90 16.79 -6.16
CA ASP A 207 20.59 17.07 -4.89
C ASP A 207 19.86 18.16 -4.09
N ASN A 208 19.04 18.99 -4.77
CA ASN A 208 18.21 20.00 -4.13
C ASN A 208 16.84 19.42 -3.80
N VAL A 209 16.63 19.09 -2.53
CA VAL A 209 15.36 18.54 -2.02
C VAL A 209 14.15 19.46 -2.26
N ASN A 210 14.38 20.77 -2.48
CA ASN A 210 13.31 21.71 -2.78
C ASN A 210 12.95 21.78 -4.27
N ASP A 211 13.74 21.15 -5.15
CA ASP A 211 13.40 21.06 -6.56
C ASP A 211 12.42 19.90 -6.78
N THR A 212 11.19 20.28 -7.07
CA THR A 212 10.08 19.37 -7.34
C THR A 212 9.46 19.64 -8.70
N SER A 213 10.08 20.49 -9.53
CA SER A 213 9.46 21.07 -10.72
C SER A 213 9.01 20.02 -11.75
N GLU A 214 9.77 18.93 -11.93
CA GLU A 214 9.36 17.83 -12.82
C GLU A 214 8.72 16.65 -12.08
N ASN A 215 8.59 16.71 -10.75
CA ASN A 215 7.98 15.63 -9.98
C ASN A 215 6.48 15.58 -10.21
N HIS A 216 5.97 14.45 -10.72
CA HIS A 216 4.56 14.34 -11.05
C HIS A 216 3.99 12.92 -10.98
N ILE A 217 2.67 12.83 -10.84
CA ILE A 217 1.90 11.58 -10.86
C ILE A 217 0.91 11.61 -12.02
N ARG A 218 0.73 10.47 -12.70
CA ARG A 218 -0.28 10.26 -13.75
C ARG A 218 -1.10 9.01 -13.45
N PHE A 219 -2.37 9.05 -13.84
CA PHE A 219 -3.28 7.90 -13.71
C PHE A 219 -3.72 7.42 -15.08
N PHE A 220 -3.97 6.12 -15.17
CA PHE A 220 -4.35 5.43 -16.39
C PHE A 220 -5.57 4.55 -16.11
N ARG A 221 -6.42 4.36 -17.11
CA ARG A 221 -7.51 3.38 -17.05
C ARG A 221 -7.53 2.59 -18.34
N ASN A 222 -7.49 1.27 -18.24
CA ASN A 222 -7.51 0.33 -19.36
C ASN A 222 -6.45 0.67 -20.44
N GLY A 223 -5.27 1.14 -20.00
CA GLY A 223 -4.17 1.57 -20.87
C GLY A 223 -4.20 3.04 -21.29
N ASP A 224 -5.33 3.73 -21.14
CA ASP A 224 -5.45 5.14 -21.53
C ASP A 224 -5.06 6.08 -20.40
N ASN A 225 -4.13 7.01 -20.70
CA ASN A 225 -3.79 8.11 -19.80
C ASN A 225 -5.02 8.99 -19.53
N MET A 226 -5.26 9.32 -18.27
CA MET A 226 -6.42 10.07 -17.79
C MET A 226 -6.13 11.58 -17.68
N GLY A 227 -7.16 12.34 -17.28
CA GLY A 227 -7.08 13.78 -17.06
C GLY A 227 -7.23 14.60 -18.34
N HIS A 228 -7.46 15.90 -18.16
CA HIS A 228 -7.55 16.84 -19.27
C HIS A 228 -6.21 16.96 -19.99
N TYR A 229 -6.25 16.89 -21.32
CA TYR A 229 -5.08 17.07 -22.17
C TYR A 229 -5.44 17.87 -23.41
N VAL A 230 -4.45 18.58 -23.93
CA VAL A 230 -4.53 19.32 -25.18
C VAL A 230 -3.60 18.64 -26.18
N VAL A 231 -4.09 18.44 -27.40
CA VAL A 231 -3.26 17.94 -28.50
C VAL A 231 -2.88 19.11 -29.39
N THR A 232 -1.62 19.53 -29.32
CA THR A 232 -1.07 20.61 -30.14
C THR A 232 -0.05 20.03 -31.11
N ARG A 233 -0.28 20.18 -32.42
CA ARG A 233 0.63 19.68 -33.48
C ARG A 233 0.99 18.19 -33.33
N GLY A 234 0.03 17.37 -32.90
CA GLY A 234 0.21 15.93 -32.69
C GLY A 234 0.89 15.54 -31.38
N LYS A 235 1.29 16.50 -30.53
CA LYS A 235 1.83 16.26 -29.19
C LYS A 235 0.71 16.37 -28.16
N ARG A 236 0.53 15.32 -27.34
CA ARG A 236 -0.41 15.30 -26.21
C ARG A 236 0.26 15.92 -24.99
N GLU A 237 -0.25 17.05 -24.52
CA GLU A 237 0.22 17.76 -23.33
C GLU A 237 -0.90 17.80 -22.27
N GLY A 238 -0.55 17.61 -21.00
CA GLY A 238 -1.51 17.44 -19.90
C GLY A 238 -1.69 15.98 -19.46
N GLY A 239 -2.81 15.70 -18.81
CA GLY A 239 -3.09 14.40 -18.17
C GLY A 239 -2.27 14.13 -16.91
N VAL A 240 -1.73 15.19 -16.28
CA VAL A 240 -1.03 15.08 -15.00
C VAL A 240 -2.05 15.12 -13.87
N ALA A 241 -1.96 14.16 -12.95
CA ALA A 241 -2.84 14.06 -11.78
C ALA A 241 -2.35 14.92 -10.63
N PHE A 242 -1.04 14.96 -10.38
CA PHE A 242 -0.44 15.84 -9.38
C PHE A 242 0.91 16.32 -9.90
N GLU A 243 1.15 17.61 -9.81
CA GLU A 243 2.39 18.29 -10.20
C GLU A 243 3.11 18.75 -8.94
N GLU A 244 4.42 18.99 -9.07
CA GLU A 244 5.27 19.54 -8.02
C GLU A 244 5.23 18.74 -6.71
N ILE A 245 5.11 17.40 -6.79
CA ILE A 245 5.01 16.58 -5.59
C ILE A 245 6.34 16.62 -4.80
N PRO A 246 6.30 16.66 -3.44
CA PRO A 246 7.50 16.74 -2.63
C PRO A 246 8.45 15.57 -2.86
N GLN A 247 9.75 15.83 -2.78
CA GLN A 247 10.77 14.79 -2.72
C GLN A 247 10.51 13.83 -1.55
N GLY A 248 10.79 12.55 -1.75
CA GLY A 248 10.60 11.54 -0.73
C GLY A 248 10.48 10.13 -1.32
N THR A 249 10.37 9.14 -0.44
CA THR A 249 10.15 7.76 -0.86
C THR A 249 8.67 7.43 -0.90
N TYR A 250 8.17 7.14 -2.09
CA TYR A 250 6.78 6.79 -2.34
C TYR A 250 6.61 5.30 -2.57
N TYR A 251 5.59 4.72 -1.97
CA TYR A 251 5.22 3.31 -2.10
C TYR A 251 3.90 3.22 -2.86
N PRO A 252 3.76 2.26 -3.79
CA PRO A 252 2.45 1.85 -4.28
C PRO A 252 1.54 1.56 -3.10
N ALA A 253 0.34 2.16 -3.11
CA ALA A 253 -0.57 2.12 -1.98
C ALA A 253 -2.00 1.84 -2.45
N ILE A 254 -2.62 0.86 -1.81
CA ILE A 254 -3.99 0.43 -2.10
C ILE A 254 -4.79 0.56 -0.82
N SER A 255 -5.86 1.34 -0.87
CA SER A 255 -6.84 1.39 0.22
C SER A 255 -8.20 0.88 -0.23
N VAL A 256 -8.75 -0.01 0.58
CA VAL A 256 -10.03 -0.68 0.32
C VAL A 256 -11.02 -0.39 1.44
N TYR A 257 -12.28 -0.27 1.07
CA TYR A 257 -13.42 -0.08 1.96
C TYR A 257 -14.40 -1.23 1.79
N LEU A 258 -14.95 -1.74 2.90
CA LEU A 258 -15.84 -2.91 2.89
C LEU A 258 -15.17 -4.09 2.15
N GLY A 259 -15.93 -4.86 1.38
CA GLY A 259 -15.47 -6.04 0.67
C GLY A 259 -14.69 -5.78 -0.61
N ALA A 260 -14.18 -4.56 -0.86
CA ALA A 260 -13.47 -4.31 -2.09
C ALA A 260 -12.24 -5.21 -2.21
N LYS A 261 -12.00 -5.74 -3.42
CA LYS A 261 -10.89 -6.64 -3.73
C LYS A 261 -10.11 -6.09 -4.92
N VAL A 262 -8.80 -5.99 -4.76
CA VAL A 262 -7.90 -5.43 -5.77
C VAL A 262 -6.65 -6.29 -5.86
N ARG A 263 -6.16 -6.53 -7.08
CA ARG A 263 -4.89 -7.20 -7.34
C ARG A 263 -3.92 -6.26 -8.03
N ALA A 264 -2.75 -6.06 -7.43
CA ALA A 264 -1.65 -5.31 -8.03
C ALA A 264 -0.88 -6.14 -9.07
N ASN A 265 -0.28 -5.46 -10.05
CA ASN A 265 0.70 -5.97 -11.00
C ASN A 265 1.85 -4.96 -11.13
#